data_AF-A0A7C1KR06-F1
#
_entry.id   AF-A0A7C1KR06-F1
#
_cell.length_a   1.000
_cell.length_b   1.000
_cell.length_c   1.000
_cell.angle_alpha   90.00
_cell.angle_beta   90.00
_cell.angle_gamma   90.00
#
_symmetry.space_group_name_H-M   'P 1'
#
loop_
_entity.id
_entity.type
_entity.pdbx_description
1 polymer ?
#
loop_
_entity_poly.entity_id
_entity_poly.type
_entity_poly.pdbx_seq_one_letter_code
_entity_poly.pdbx_strand_id
1 'polypeptide(L)'
;MGKTAENDSRQLEELLRQELRVSRDEAARASRELREEVTRSQQDSSQSIVTTIGELGRSQKDHLSAATTQINELSSANEARMEKIRGTVDTGLRQIQESNEKKLEQMRNVVDEKLQSTLEKRLGESFSMVREQLEAVQRGLGEMQDLAKGVGDLKKVLTNVKTRGTWGEVQLGTLLEELLTPDQYSRNVQVREESREQVEYAIKLPGPREQPDTQVWL
;
A
#
# COMPACT_ATOMS: atom_id res chain seq x y z
N MET A 1 114.95 -68.82 64.36
CA MET A 1 113.74 -67.99 64.19
C MET A 1 113.39 -67.68 62.72
N GLY A 2 114.28 -67.90 61.73
CA GLY A 2 113.97 -67.59 60.32
C GLY A 2 113.03 -68.56 59.58
N LYS A 3 113.01 -69.85 59.91
CA LYS A 3 112.14 -70.85 59.25
C LYS A 3 110.64 -70.67 59.53
N THR A 4 110.28 -70.09 60.68
CA THR A 4 108.89 -69.85 61.07
C THR A 4 108.31 -68.67 60.28
N ALA A 5 109.04 -67.56 60.17
CA ALA A 5 108.62 -66.39 59.40
C ALA A 5 108.49 -66.64 57.89
N GLU A 6 109.33 -67.51 57.32
CA GLU A 6 109.22 -67.92 55.91
C GLU A 6 107.99 -68.80 55.66
N ASN A 7 107.62 -69.64 56.64
CA ASN A 7 106.43 -70.49 56.56
C ASN A 7 105.14 -69.67 56.71
N ASP A 8 105.13 -68.69 57.61
CA ASP A 8 104.01 -67.75 57.81
C ASP A 8 103.79 -66.88 56.55
N SER A 9 104.87 -66.46 55.88
CA SER A 9 104.80 -65.70 54.62
C SER A 9 104.20 -66.53 53.47
N ARG A 10 104.60 -67.81 53.34
CA ARG A 10 104.02 -68.71 52.33
C ARG A 10 102.55 -69.02 52.61
N GLN A 11 102.18 -69.23 53.87
CA GLN A 11 100.77 -69.40 54.25
C GLN A 11 99.95 -68.15 53.94
N LEU A 12 100.49 -66.96 54.18
CA LEU A 12 99.82 -65.70 53.83
C LEU A 12 99.64 -65.53 52.32
N GLU A 13 100.65 -65.89 51.51
CA GLU A 13 100.54 -65.85 50.05
C GLU A 13 99.50 -66.85 49.52
N GLU A 14 99.45 -68.06 50.08
CA GLU A 14 98.44 -69.08 49.74
C GLU A 14 97.02 -68.58 50.07
N LEU A 15 96.84 -67.99 51.26
CA LEU A 15 95.57 -67.39 51.70
C LEU A 15 95.16 -66.22 50.80
N LEU A 16 96.08 -65.34 50.44
CA LEU A 16 95.83 -64.22 49.51
C LEU A 16 95.43 -64.71 48.12
N ARG A 17 96.10 -65.74 47.59
CA ARG A 17 95.75 -66.34 46.30
C ARG A 17 94.38 -67.02 46.35
N GLN A 18 94.06 -67.68 47.46
CA GLN A 18 92.75 -68.28 47.68
C GLN A 18 91.66 -67.20 47.74
N GLU A 19 91.88 -66.12 48.50
CA GLU A 19 90.95 -65.01 48.63
C GLU A 19 90.71 -64.29 47.29
N LEU A 20 91.77 -64.05 46.52
CA LEU A 20 91.65 -63.49 45.16
C LEU A 20 90.88 -64.42 44.21
N ARG A 21 91.00 -65.74 44.37
CA ARG A 21 90.24 -66.71 43.58
C ARG A 21 88.76 -66.68 43.97
N VAL A 22 88.46 -66.66 45.27
CA VAL A 22 87.09 -66.53 45.79
C VAL A 22 86.46 -65.23 45.32
N SER A 23 87.16 -64.10 45.45
CA SER A 23 86.68 -62.79 44.98
C SER A 23 86.40 -62.76 43.47
N ARG A 24 87.25 -63.39 42.64
CA ARG A 24 86.98 -63.52 41.20
C ARG A 24 85.76 -64.37 40.89
N ASP A 25 85.59 -65.48 41.61
CA ASP A 25 84.43 -66.36 41.45
C ASP A 25 83.13 -65.68 41.90
N GLU A 26 83.17 -64.94 43.01
CA GLU A 26 82.06 -64.12 43.50
C GLU A 26 81.71 -63.00 42.52
N ALA A 27 82.69 -62.28 41.99
CA ALA A 27 82.46 -61.25 40.97
C ALA A 27 81.84 -61.84 39.69
N ALA A 28 82.27 -63.04 39.27
CA ALA A 28 81.70 -63.73 38.12
C ALA A 28 80.28 -64.26 38.37
N ARG A 29 79.93 -64.60 39.62
CA ARG A 29 78.56 -64.96 40.02
C ARG A 29 77.67 -63.73 40.06
N ALA A 30 78.09 -62.67 40.75
CA ALA A 30 77.35 -61.41 40.82
C ALA A 30 77.09 -60.82 39.43
N SER A 31 78.07 -60.89 38.51
CA SER A 31 77.88 -60.42 37.13
C SER A 31 76.83 -61.25 36.36
N ARG A 32 76.76 -62.57 36.60
CA ARG A 32 75.74 -63.44 35.98
C ARG A 32 74.36 -63.15 36.54
N GLU A 33 74.23 -63.05 37.85
CA GLU A 33 72.97 -62.72 38.53
C GLU A 33 72.43 -61.37 38.06
N LEU A 34 73.28 -60.34 37.97
CA LEU A 34 72.91 -59.03 37.41
C LEU A 34 72.42 -59.14 35.96
N ARG A 35 73.09 -59.93 35.10
CA ARG A 35 72.65 -60.10 33.70
C ARG A 35 71.31 -60.82 33.61
N GLU A 36 71.09 -61.82 34.45
CA GLU A 36 69.83 -62.56 34.52
C GLU A 36 68.69 -61.65 35.01
N GLU A 37 68.94 -60.84 36.04
CA GLU A 37 67.95 -59.92 36.60
C GLU A 37 67.60 -58.79 35.62
N VAL A 38 68.60 -58.21 34.94
CA VAL A 38 68.38 -57.23 33.87
C VAL A 38 67.58 -57.84 32.70
N THR A 39 67.92 -59.06 32.28
CA THR A 39 67.20 -59.74 31.19
C THR A 39 65.75 -60.01 31.57
N ARG A 40 65.52 -60.47 32.81
CA ARG A 40 64.17 -60.71 33.35
C ARG A 40 63.37 -59.41 33.42
N SER A 41 63.94 -58.35 34.01
CA SER A 41 63.31 -57.03 34.10
C SER A 41 62.96 -56.44 32.73
N GLN A 42 63.86 -56.59 31.75
CA GLN A 42 63.62 -56.14 30.37
C GLN A 42 62.50 -56.94 29.70
N GLN A 43 62.42 -58.25 29.95
CA GLN A 43 61.36 -59.11 29.43
C GLN A 43 60.00 -58.76 30.06
N ASP A 44 59.94 -58.56 31.37
CA ASP A 44 58.73 -58.16 32.09
C ASP A 44 58.23 -56.78 31.64
N SER A 45 59.16 -55.84 31.42
CA SER A 45 58.85 -54.52 30.87
C SER A 45 58.29 -54.62 29.44
N SER A 46 58.91 -55.46 28.61
CA SER A 46 58.46 -55.69 27.23
C SER A 46 57.06 -56.31 27.20
N GLN A 47 56.81 -57.30 28.06
CA GLN A 47 55.50 -57.94 28.19
C GLN A 47 54.42 -56.96 28.67
N SER A 48 54.77 -56.10 29.64
CA SER A 48 53.88 -55.05 30.13
C SER A 48 53.53 -54.05 29.03
N ILE A 49 54.51 -53.61 28.24
CA ILE A 49 54.29 -52.70 27.09
C ILE A 49 53.35 -53.33 26.06
N VAL A 50 53.58 -54.60 25.67
CA VAL A 50 52.72 -55.32 24.73
C VAL A 50 51.28 -55.41 25.24
N THR A 51 51.11 -55.68 26.53
CA THR A 51 49.79 -55.78 27.17
C THR A 51 49.08 -54.43 27.15
N THR A 52 49.75 -53.35 27.60
CA THR A 52 49.20 -51.99 27.59
C THR A 52 48.85 -51.51 26.19
N ILE A 53 49.68 -51.79 25.18
CA ILE A 53 49.39 -51.46 23.79
C ILE A 53 48.16 -52.23 23.29
N GLY A 54 48.03 -53.50 23.66
CA GLY A 54 46.86 -54.32 23.33
C GLY A 54 45.57 -53.77 23.94
N GLU A 55 45.61 -53.37 25.21
CA GLU A 55 44.48 -52.74 25.92
C GLU A 55 44.13 -51.38 25.32
N LEU A 56 45.13 -50.55 25.03
CA LEU A 56 44.94 -49.26 24.37
C LEU A 56 44.30 -49.42 22.98
N GLY A 57 44.75 -50.41 22.20
CA GLY A 57 44.18 -50.71 20.89
C GLY A 57 42.71 -51.15 20.97
N ARG A 58 42.34 -51.94 21.99
CA ARG A 58 40.95 -52.32 22.24
C ARG A 58 40.09 -51.12 22.64
N SER A 59 40.55 -50.34 23.60
CA SER A 59 39.86 -49.12 24.06
C SER A 59 39.66 -48.12 22.91
N GLN A 60 40.69 -47.88 22.10
CA GLN A 60 40.59 -47.00 20.94
C GLN A 60 39.59 -47.54 19.90
N LYS A 61 39.56 -48.85 19.64
CA LYS A 61 38.56 -49.48 18.77
C LYS A 61 37.14 -49.29 19.31
N ASP A 62 36.94 -49.46 20.61
CA ASP A 62 35.63 -49.29 21.24
C ASP A 62 35.16 -47.82 21.15
N HIS A 63 36.06 -46.86 21.39
CA HIS A 63 35.77 -45.44 21.21
C HIS A 63 35.43 -45.09 19.76
N LEU A 64 36.16 -45.62 18.78
CA LEU A 64 35.85 -45.40 17.35
C LEU A 64 34.52 -46.02 16.95
N SER A 65 34.20 -47.20 17.47
CA SER A 65 32.90 -47.85 17.24
C SER A 65 31.77 -47.02 17.84
N ALA A 66 31.92 -46.54 19.08
CA ALA A 66 30.92 -45.70 19.73
C ALA A 66 30.71 -44.38 18.99
N ALA A 67 31.79 -43.73 18.55
CA ALA A 67 31.73 -42.50 17.76
C ALA A 67 31.00 -42.73 16.42
N THR A 68 31.27 -43.85 15.75
CA THR A 68 30.59 -44.20 14.49
C THR A 68 29.08 -44.39 14.71
N THR A 69 28.70 -45.09 15.77
CA THR A 69 27.28 -45.25 16.14
C THR A 69 26.62 -43.89 16.41
N GLN A 70 27.27 -43.02 17.19
CA GLN A 70 26.75 -41.70 17.51
C GLN A 70 26.59 -40.81 16.26
N ILE A 71 27.53 -40.89 15.31
CA ILE A 71 27.43 -40.18 14.03
C ILE A 71 26.23 -40.68 13.21
N ASN A 72 26.01 -42.00 13.16
CA ASN A 72 24.86 -42.57 12.44
C ASN A 72 23.53 -42.17 13.08
N GLU A 73 23.45 -42.17 14.41
CA GLU A 73 22.26 -41.71 15.15
C GLU A 73 21.99 -40.22 14.90
N LEU A 74 23.03 -39.38 14.96
CA LEU A 74 22.91 -37.95 14.63
C LEU A 74 22.48 -37.73 13.19
N SER A 75 23.02 -38.50 12.25
CA SER A 75 22.64 -38.43 10.83
C SER A 75 21.17 -38.77 10.63
N SER A 76 20.69 -39.87 11.22
CA SER A 76 19.28 -40.29 11.14
C SER A 76 18.35 -39.29 11.82
N ALA A 77 18.72 -38.79 13.00
CA ALA A 77 17.95 -37.76 13.70
C ALA A 77 17.87 -36.45 12.89
N ASN A 78 18.95 -36.07 12.21
CA ASN A 78 18.98 -34.90 11.36
C ASN A 78 18.09 -35.08 10.12
N GLU A 79 18.11 -36.25 9.48
CA GLU A 79 17.23 -36.58 8.36
C GLU A 79 15.74 -36.49 8.76
N ALA A 80 15.37 -37.07 9.90
CA ALA A 80 14.01 -36.98 10.44
C ALA A 80 13.59 -35.52 10.74
N ARG A 81 14.52 -34.72 11.29
CA ARG A 81 14.27 -33.29 11.56
C ARG A 81 14.11 -32.49 10.26
N MET A 82 14.91 -32.77 9.23
CA MET A 82 14.80 -32.11 7.93
C MET A 82 13.47 -32.43 7.26
N GLU A 83 13.00 -33.66 7.33
CA GLU A 83 11.69 -34.03 6.79
C GLU A 83 10.55 -33.32 7.53
N LYS A 84 10.64 -33.20 8.87
CA LYS A 84 9.67 -32.41 9.66
C LYS A 84 9.67 -30.93 9.28
N ILE A 85 10.84 -30.34 9.04
CA ILE A 85 10.96 -28.95 8.57
C ILE A 85 10.30 -28.82 7.19
N ARG A 86 10.61 -29.73 6.25
CA ARG A 86 10.00 -29.75 4.91
C ARG A 86 8.47 -29.81 5.00
N GLY A 87 7.91 -30.71 5.81
CA GLY A 87 6.46 -30.82 5.99
C GLY A 87 5.83 -29.56 6.61
N THR A 88 6.52 -28.92 7.56
CA THR A 88 6.04 -27.66 8.16
C THR A 88 6.06 -26.52 7.15
N VAL A 89 7.12 -26.44 6.32
CA VAL A 89 7.23 -25.45 5.25
C VAL A 89 6.16 -25.66 4.17
N ASP A 90 5.93 -26.90 3.73
CA ASP A 90 4.86 -27.21 2.75
C ASP A 90 3.49 -26.79 3.28
N THR A 91 3.20 -27.10 4.54
CA THR A 91 1.95 -26.70 5.20
C THR A 91 1.82 -25.18 5.27
N GLY A 92 2.88 -24.48 5.67
CA GLY A 92 2.90 -23.02 5.72
C GLY A 92 2.71 -22.37 4.34
N LEU A 93 3.33 -22.92 3.30
CA LEU A 93 3.17 -22.45 1.93
C LEU A 93 1.74 -22.65 1.42
N ARG A 94 1.14 -23.82 1.66
CA ARG A 94 -0.28 -24.07 1.32
C ARG A 94 -1.21 -23.10 2.03
N GLN A 95 -0.99 -22.85 3.32
CA GLN A 95 -1.80 -21.90 4.08
C GLN A 95 -1.68 -20.47 3.53
N ILE A 96 -0.47 -20.04 3.14
CA ILE A 96 -0.25 -18.74 2.50
C ILE A 96 -0.96 -18.69 1.14
N GLN A 97 -0.87 -19.75 0.34
CA GLN A 97 -1.53 -19.84 -0.96
C GLN A 97 -3.05 -19.72 -0.83
N GLU A 98 -3.67 -20.51 0.07
CA GLU A 98 -5.11 -20.45 0.34
C GLU A 98 -5.54 -19.08 0.89
N SER A 99 -4.76 -18.50 1.81
CA SER A 99 -5.03 -17.16 2.34
C SER A 99 -4.95 -16.10 1.25
N ASN A 100 -3.99 -16.22 0.34
CA ASN A 100 -3.83 -15.27 -0.76
C ASN A 100 -4.97 -15.41 -1.78
N GLU A 101 -5.38 -16.62 -2.11
CA GLU A 101 -6.53 -16.87 -2.99
C GLU A 101 -7.82 -16.27 -2.40
N LYS A 102 -8.07 -16.47 -1.10
CA LYS A 102 -9.19 -15.83 -0.39
C LYS A 102 -9.12 -14.31 -0.42
N LYS A 103 -7.94 -13.72 -0.17
CA LYS A 103 -7.75 -12.25 -0.22
C LYS A 103 -7.92 -11.70 -1.64
N LEU A 104 -7.45 -12.42 -2.66
CA LEU A 104 -7.61 -12.04 -4.06
C LEU A 104 -9.09 -12.05 -4.45
N GLU A 105 -9.83 -13.07 -4.04
CA GLU A 105 -11.27 -13.15 -4.29
C GLU A 105 -12.03 -12.04 -3.53
N GLN A 106 -11.66 -11.74 -2.29
CA GLN A 106 -12.21 -10.58 -1.57
C GLN A 106 -11.93 -9.26 -2.28
N MET A 107 -10.69 -9.05 -2.74
CA MET A 107 -10.33 -7.85 -3.50
C MET A 107 -11.14 -7.76 -4.81
N ARG A 108 -11.31 -8.87 -5.52
CA ARG A 108 -12.15 -8.92 -6.73
C ARG A 108 -13.57 -8.46 -6.44
N ASN A 109 -14.20 -9.03 -5.40
CA ASN A 109 -15.56 -8.66 -5.01
C ASN A 109 -15.68 -7.19 -4.61
N VAL A 110 -14.74 -6.66 -3.81
CA VAL A 110 -14.75 -5.24 -3.42
C VAL A 110 -14.50 -4.33 -4.63
N VAL A 111 -13.61 -4.71 -5.54
CA VAL A 111 -13.33 -3.95 -6.76
C VAL A 111 -14.57 -3.94 -7.65
N ASP A 112 -15.24 -5.07 -7.86
CA ASP A 112 -16.47 -5.15 -8.65
C ASP A 112 -17.58 -4.29 -8.04
N GLU A 113 -17.78 -4.38 -6.71
CA GLU A 113 -18.75 -3.54 -6.00
C GLU A 113 -18.41 -2.05 -6.12
N LYS A 114 -17.13 -1.67 -6.00
CA LYS A 114 -16.69 -0.28 -6.14
C LYS A 114 -16.81 0.22 -7.57
N LEU A 115 -16.50 -0.59 -8.56
CA LEU A 115 -16.66 -0.25 -9.98
C LEU A 115 -18.13 -0.05 -10.29
N GLN A 116 -19.00 -0.97 -9.89
CA GLN A 116 -20.44 -0.85 -10.13
C GLN A 116 -21.03 0.36 -9.41
N SER A 117 -20.71 0.56 -8.12
CA SER A 117 -21.19 1.74 -7.37
C SER A 117 -20.69 3.06 -7.96
N THR A 118 -19.43 3.13 -8.39
CA THR A 118 -18.86 4.34 -9.00
C THR A 118 -19.46 4.59 -10.38
N LEU A 119 -19.67 3.54 -11.16
CA LEU A 119 -20.29 3.61 -12.47
C LEU A 119 -21.74 4.08 -12.35
N GLU A 120 -22.55 3.45 -11.50
CA GLU A 120 -23.95 3.85 -11.25
C GLU A 120 -24.06 5.31 -10.82
N LYS A 121 -23.19 5.77 -9.91
CA LYS A 121 -23.15 7.18 -9.49
C LYS A 121 -22.83 8.12 -10.65
N ARG A 122 -21.73 7.88 -11.39
CA ARG A 122 -21.34 8.75 -12.51
C ARG A 122 -22.35 8.72 -13.65
N LEU A 123 -22.92 7.56 -13.94
CA LEU A 123 -23.91 7.39 -14.99
C LEU A 123 -25.22 8.08 -14.60
N GLY A 124 -25.64 7.97 -13.33
CA GLY A 124 -26.79 8.68 -12.77
C GLY A 124 -26.61 10.20 -12.79
N GLU A 125 -25.44 10.70 -12.39
CA GLU A 125 -25.10 12.13 -12.48
C GLU A 125 -25.13 12.62 -13.93
N SER A 126 -24.53 11.85 -14.85
CA SER A 126 -24.51 12.19 -16.29
C SER A 126 -25.92 12.20 -16.88
N PHE A 127 -26.75 11.19 -16.59
CA PHE A 127 -28.14 11.15 -17.04
C PHE A 127 -29.01 12.22 -16.39
N SER A 128 -28.79 12.57 -15.12
CA SER A 128 -29.50 13.65 -14.45
C SER A 128 -29.18 15.00 -15.11
N MET A 129 -27.90 15.25 -15.41
CA MET A 129 -27.47 16.46 -16.10
C MET A 129 -28.05 16.54 -17.52
N VAL A 130 -28.04 15.43 -18.26
CA VAL A 130 -28.67 15.35 -19.59
C VAL A 130 -30.19 15.55 -19.51
N ARG A 131 -30.85 14.97 -18.50
CA ARG A 131 -32.29 15.16 -18.26
C ARG A 131 -32.62 16.63 -17.96
N GLU A 132 -31.83 17.28 -17.12
CA GLU A 132 -32.01 18.69 -16.78
C GLU A 132 -31.83 19.60 -18.01
N GLN A 133 -30.84 19.31 -18.86
CA GLN A 133 -30.67 20.01 -20.13
C GLN A 133 -31.85 19.78 -21.09
N LEU A 134 -32.35 18.54 -21.21
CA LEU A 134 -33.52 18.22 -22.02
C LEU A 134 -34.79 18.92 -21.50
N GLU A 135 -34.98 18.98 -20.19
CA GLU A 135 -36.12 19.67 -19.58
C GLU A 135 -36.03 21.19 -19.78
N ALA A 136 -34.83 21.77 -19.65
CA ALA A 136 -34.59 23.18 -19.95
C ALA A 136 -34.85 23.50 -21.43
N VAL A 137 -34.45 22.61 -22.36
CA VAL A 137 -34.76 22.75 -23.79
C VAL A 137 -36.26 22.61 -24.03
N GLN A 138 -36.94 21.66 -23.40
CA GLN A 138 -38.39 21.48 -23.54
C GLN A 138 -39.15 22.70 -23.00
N ARG A 139 -38.72 23.25 -21.86
CA ARG A 139 -39.27 24.48 -21.29
C ARG A 139 -39.01 25.68 -22.19
N GLY A 140 -37.79 25.82 -22.72
CA GLY A 140 -37.45 26.88 -23.68
C GLY A 140 -38.24 26.78 -24.99
N LEU A 141 -38.49 25.56 -25.48
CA LEU A 141 -39.39 25.35 -26.62
C LEU A 141 -40.83 25.69 -26.29
N GLY A 142 -41.32 25.37 -25.09
CA GLY A 142 -42.65 25.75 -24.62
C GLY A 142 -42.83 27.26 -24.48
N GLU A 143 -41.85 27.94 -23.87
CA GLU A 143 -41.82 29.40 -23.77
C GLU A 143 -41.74 30.07 -25.15
N MET A 144 -40.98 29.52 -26.10
CA MET A 144 -41.00 29.99 -27.50
C MET A 144 -42.35 29.71 -28.19
N GLN A 145 -43.02 28.60 -27.88
CA GLN A 145 -44.36 28.27 -28.39
C GLN A 145 -45.40 29.26 -27.86
N ASP A 146 -45.29 29.66 -26.59
CA ASP A 146 -46.12 30.67 -25.94
C ASP A 146 -45.80 32.08 -26.44
N LEU A 147 -44.53 32.41 -26.66
CA LEU A 147 -44.12 33.69 -27.26
C LEU A 147 -44.64 33.82 -28.70
N ALA A 148 -44.59 32.74 -29.48
CA ALA A 148 -45.17 32.69 -30.82
C ALA A 148 -46.71 32.86 -30.80
N LYS A 149 -47.39 32.38 -29.74
CA LYS A 149 -48.82 32.65 -29.49
C LYS A 149 -49.07 34.12 -29.12
N GLY A 150 -48.25 34.71 -28.25
CA GLY A 150 -48.36 36.10 -27.80
C GLY A 150 -48.17 37.14 -28.92
N VAL A 151 -47.34 36.84 -29.92
CA VAL A 151 -47.22 37.66 -31.14
C VAL A 151 -48.48 37.60 -32.02
N GLY A 152 -49.28 36.53 -31.92
CA GLY A 152 -50.59 36.43 -32.55
C GLY A 152 -51.61 37.43 -31.99
N ASP A 153 -51.54 37.73 -30.70
CA ASP A 153 -52.41 38.73 -30.05
C ASP A 153 -51.99 40.16 -30.41
N LEU A 154 -50.69 40.44 -30.56
CA LEU A 154 -50.22 41.73 -31.12
C LEU A 154 -50.70 41.94 -32.56
N LYS A 155 -50.72 40.90 -33.39
CA LYS A 155 -51.30 40.98 -34.75
C LYS A 155 -52.81 41.28 -34.69
N LYS A 156 -53.54 40.69 -33.75
CA LYS A 156 -54.97 40.96 -33.52
C LYS A 156 -55.24 42.41 -33.11
N VAL A 157 -54.39 42.97 -32.24
CA VAL A 157 -54.46 44.37 -31.79
C VAL A 157 -54.23 45.34 -32.95
N LEU A 158 -53.34 45.02 -33.90
CA LEU A 158 -53.09 45.85 -35.10
C LEU A 158 -54.15 45.72 -36.20
N THR A 159 -54.98 44.67 -36.18
CA THR A 159 -56.08 44.50 -37.16
C THR A 159 -57.40 45.15 -36.74
N ASN A 160 -57.58 45.48 -35.46
CA ASN A 160 -58.84 46.02 -34.96
C ASN A 160 -58.88 47.55 -35.09
N VAL A 161 -59.77 48.05 -35.94
CA VAL A 161 -59.89 49.48 -36.29
C VAL A 161 -60.15 50.35 -35.05
N LYS A 162 -60.91 49.85 -34.05
CA LYS A 162 -61.16 50.57 -32.79
C LYS A 162 -59.90 50.72 -31.94
N THR A 163 -59.10 49.66 -31.84
CA THR A 163 -57.87 49.67 -31.04
C THR A 163 -56.80 50.56 -31.67
N ARG A 164 -56.74 50.64 -33.01
CA ARG A 164 -55.88 51.60 -33.72
C ARG A 164 -56.26 53.05 -33.44
N GLY A 165 -57.56 53.37 -33.42
CA GLY A 165 -58.07 54.71 -33.08
C GLY A 165 -57.61 55.14 -31.70
N THR A 166 -57.91 54.33 -30.68
CA THR A 166 -57.53 54.63 -29.29
C THR A 166 -56.02 54.75 -29.09
N TRP A 167 -55.21 53.95 -29.80
CA TRP A 167 -53.74 54.07 -29.74
C TRP A 167 -53.22 55.34 -30.42
N GLY A 168 -53.83 55.72 -31.55
CA GLY A 168 -53.52 56.98 -32.23
C GLY A 168 -53.87 58.20 -31.37
N GLU A 169 -54.99 58.17 -30.67
CA GLU A 169 -55.42 59.21 -29.72
C GLU A 169 -54.45 59.35 -28.54
N VAL A 170 -54.05 58.24 -27.92
CA VAL A 170 -53.07 58.26 -26.82
C VAL A 170 -51.73 58.82 -27.29
N GLN A 171 -51.25 58.39 -28.46
CA GLN A 171 -49.99 58.89 -29.02
C GLN A 171 -50.08 60.37 -29.44
N LEU A 172 -51.21 60.80 -30.00
CA LEU A 172 -51.49 62.20 -30.28
C LEU A 172 -51.50 63.04 -29.00
N GLY A 173 -52.10 62.52 -27.92
CA GLY A 173 -52.12 63.15 -26.61
C GLY A 173 -50.72 63.38 -26.04
N THR A 174 -49.84 62.38 -26.12
CA THR A 174 -48.43 62.50 -25.70
C THR A 174 -47.68 63.53 -26.56
N LEU A 175 -47.88 63.51 -27.87
CA LEU A 175 -47.23 64.49 -28.77
C LEU A 175 -47.71 65.93 -28.50
N LEU A 176 -49.01 66.13 -28.23
CA LEU A 176 -49.56 67.44 -27.90
C LEU A 176 -49.08 67.95 -26.55
N GLU A 177 -48.92 67.08 -25.54
CA GLU A 177 -48.31 67.43 -24.25
C GLU A 177 -46.83 67.84 -24.39
N GLU A 178 -46.07 67.19 -25.28
CA GLU A 178 -44.66 67.52 -25.50
C GLU A 178 -44.46 68.83 -26.29
N LEU A 179 -45.42 69.19 -27.16
CA LEU A 179 -45.30 70.34 -28.08
C LEU A 179 -45.99 71.62 -27.62
N LEU A 180 -47.07 71.55 -26.83
CA LEU A 180 -47.91 72.70 -26.46
C LEU A 180 -48.07 72.83 -24.94
N THR A 181 -48.23 74.06 -24.44
CA THR A 181 -48.57 74.26 -23.01
C THR A 181 -50.04 73.87 -22.74
N PRO A 182 -50.39 73.41 -21.52
CA PRO A 182 -51.75 72.96 -21.20
C PRO A 182 -52.86 73.99 -21.47
N ASP A 183 -52.51 75.28 -21.48
CA ASP A 183 -53.45 76.35 -21.78
C ASP A 183 -53.75 76.50 -23.27
N GLN A 184 -52.85 76.04 -24.16
CA GLN A 184 -52.91 76.20 -25.61
C GLN A 184 -53.70 75.09 -26.33
N TYR A 185 -54.04 74.00 -25.64
CA TYR A 185 -54.91 72.96 -26.20
C TYR A 185 -55.94 72.54 -25.16
N SER A 186 -57.00 71.86 -25.58
CA SER A 186 -57.97 71.28 -24.65
C SER A 186 -58.45 69.93 -25.16
N ARG A 187 -58.79 69.06 -24.20
CA ARG A 187 -59.27 67.71 -24.48
C ARG A 187 -60.78 67.68 -24.44
N ASN A 188 -61.40 66.85 -25.28
CA ASN A 188 -62.85 66.64 -25.34
C ASN A 188 -63.64 67.96 -25.51
N VAL A 189 -63.28 68.73 -26.53
CA VAL A 189 -63.83 70.06 -26.78
C VAL A 189 -65.02 69.98 -27.72
N GLN A 190 -66.09 70.71 -27.38
CA GLN A 190 -67.23 70.93 -28.25
C GLN A 190 -66.99 72.21 -29.07
N VAL A 191 -66.71 72.05 -30.37
CA VAL A 191 -66.23 73.16 -31.24
C VAL A 191 -67.38 74.08 -31.70
N ARG A 192 -68.64 73.64 -31.62
CA ARG A 192 -69.84 74.42 -32.00
C ARG A 192 -70.90 74.36 -30.91
N GLU A 193 -71.43 75.50 -30.50
CA GLU A 193 -72.43 75.61 -29.41
C GLU A 193 -73.75 74.87 -29.70
N GLU A 194 -74.08 74.61 -30.97
CA GLU A 194 -75.31 73.88 -31.37
C GLU A 194 -75.09 72.43 -31.85
N SER A 195 -73.87 71.86 -31.78
CA SER A 195 -73.61 70.46 -32.19
C SER A 195 -73.18 69.58 -31.03
N ARG A 196 -73.67 68.34 -30.93
CA ARG A 196 -73.26 67.35 -29.91
C ARG A 196 -71.93 66.64 -30.23
N GLU A 197 -71.22 67.06 -31.27
CA GLU A 197 -69.94 66.48 -31.67
C GLU A 197 -68.81 67.01 -30.77
N GLN A 198 -68.07 66.08 -30.15
CA GLN A 198 -66.89 66.37 -29.33
C GLN A 198 -65.64 65.88 -30.07
N VAL A 199 -64.58 66.68 -30.05
CA VAL A 199 -63.28 66.31 -30.59
C VAL A 199 -62.34 66.00 -29.44
N GLU A 200 -61.59 64.90 -29.53
CA GLU A 200 -60.70 64.43 -28.46
C GLU A 200 -59.63 65.46 -28.09
N TYR A 201 -59.12 66.21 -29.06
CA TYR A 201 -58.13 67.28 -28.85
C TYR A 201 -58.40 68.46 -29.80
N ALA A 202 -58.40 69.70 -29.27
CA ALA A 202 -58.52 70.93 -30.05
C ALA A 202 -57.47 71.96 -29.62
N ILE A 203 -56.94 72.72 -30.56
CA ILE A 203 -55.90 73.74 -30.32
C ILE A 203 -56.55 75.12 -30.20
N LYS A 204 -56.14 75.92 -29.22
CA LYS A 204 -56.60 77.30 -29.00
C LYS A 204 -55.72 78.28 -29.76
N LEU A 205 -56.29 78.99 -30.73
CA LEU A 205 -55.62 80.09 -31.40
C LEU A 205 -56.22 81.44 -30.95
N PRO A 206 -55.38 82.48 -30.76
CA PRO A 206 -55.86 83.82 -30.47
C PRO A 206 -56.62 84.38 -31.68
N GLY A 207 -57.71 85.10 -31.43
CA GLY A 207 -58.58 85.66 -32.46
C GLY A 207 -57.91 86.68 -33.38
N PRO A 208 -58.57 87.05 -34.50
CA PRO A 208 -58.08 88.07 -35.43
C PRO A 208 -57.81 89.41 -34.71
N ARG A 209 -56.81 90.17 -35.18
CA ARG A 209 -56.30 91.41 -34.53
C ARG A 209 -57.35 92.49 -34.19
N GLU A 210 -58.54 92.43 -34.79
CA GLU A 210 -59.64 93.37 -34.56
C GLU A 210 -60.55 92.97 -33.38
N GLN A 211 -60.44 91.74 -32.84
CA GLN A 211 -61.15 91.26 -31.63
C GLN A 211 -60.27 90.29 -30.81
N PRO A 212 -59.44 90.78 -29.87
CA PRO A 212 -58.50 89.94 -29.13
C PRO A 212 -59.14 88.92 -28.18
N ASP A 213 -60.41 89.12 -27.79
CA ASP A 213 -61.12 88.29 -26.80
C ASP A 213 -61.97 87.16 -27.42
N THR A 214 -61.96 86.98 -28.74
CA THR A 214 -62.63 85.83 -29.38
C THR A 214 -61.63 84.70 -29.61
N GLN A 215 -61.94 83.51 -29.08
CA GLN A 215 -61.11 82.32 -29.23
C GLN A 215 -61.54 81.52 -30.46
N VAL A 216 -60.57 81.04 -31.26
CA VAL A 216 -60.84 80.14 -32.40
C VAL A 216 -60.22 78.77 -32.11
N TRP A 217 -61.01 77.72 -32.35
CA TRP A 217 -60.59 76.32 -32.21
C TRP A 217 -60.13 75.76 -33.56
N LEU A 218 -59.06 74.97 -33.55
CA LEU A 218 -58.56 74.21 -34.70
C LEU A 218 -58.47 72.72 -34.38
#